data_AF-S6GH32-F1
#
_entry.id   AF-S6GH32-F1
#
_cell.length_a   1.000
_cell.length_b   1.000
_cell.length_c   1.000
_cell.angle_alpha   90.00
_cell.angle_beta   90.00
_cell.angle_gamma   90.00
#
_symmetry.space_group_name_H-M   'P 1'
#
loop_
_entity.id
_entity.type
_entity.pdbx_description
1 polymer ?
#
loop_
_entity_poly.entity_id
_entity_poly.type
_entity_poly.pdbx_seq_one_letter_code
_entity_poly.pdbx_strand_id
1 'polypeptide(L)'
;MQEKEIKLLFNAGVFESCQAIPISMSRGWTLKFVTKDDNVMTLDLQRGNQEREFKSLDGASAVAKRIGFEWLNVHIGDLEWREKV
;
A
#
# COMPACT_ATOMS: atom_id res chain seq x y z
N MET A 1 -1.06 5.26 8.89
CA MET A 1 -2.39 4.90 9.42
C MET A 1 -2.53 3.39 9.65
N GLN A 2 -3.47 2.98 10.50
CA GLN A 2 -3.75 1.54 10.70
C GLN A 2 -4.60 0.94 9.57
N GLU A 3 -4.51 -0.38 9.37
CA GLU A 3 -5.29 -1.13 8.37
C GLU A 3 -6.80 -0.89 8.47
N LYS A 4 -7.33 -0.69 9.69
CA LYS A 4 -8.75 -0.37 9.90
C LYS A 4 -9.14 1.01 9.38
N GLU A 5 -8.30 2.02 9.59
CA GLU A 5 -8.56 3.39 9.13
C GLU A 5 -8.49 3.47 7.60
N ILE A 6 -7.48 2.83 7.01
CA ILE A 6 -7.35 2.70 5.57
C ILE A 6 -8.58 2.00 4.98
N LYS A 7 -9.08 0.94 5.61
CA LYS A 7 -10.30 0.26 5.15
C LYS A 7 -11.54 1.15 5.23
N LEU A 8 -11.66 1.98 6.26
CA LEU A 8 -12.76 2.95 6.36
C LEU A 8 -12.70 3.99 5.24
N LEU A 9 -11.51 4.55 4.96
CA LEU A 9 -11.30 5.52 3.89
C LEU A 9 -11.51 4.90 2.49
N PHE A 10 -11.11 3.64 2.32
CA PHE A 10 -11.39 2.88 1.10
C PHE A 10 -12.90 2.74 0.88
N ASN A 11 -13.65 2.33 1.90
CA ASN A 11 -15.10 2.20 1.81
C ASN A 11 -15.81 3.55 1.58
N ALA A 12 -15.21 4.66 2.04
CA ALA A 12 -15.68 6.01 1.76
C ALA A 12 -15.32 6.50 0.34
N GLY A 13 -14.58 5.71 -0.45
CA GLY A 13 -14.21 6.05 -1.83
C GLY A 13 -13.14 7.13 -1.94
N VAL A 14 -12.32 7.31 -0.90
CA VAL A 14 -11.27 8.35 -0.82
C VAL A 14 -10.06 8.00 -1.68
N PHE A 15 -9.73 6.72 -1.80
CA PHE A 15 -8.57 6.26 -2.55
C PHE A 15 -8.86 6.11 -4.04
N GLU A 16 -7.88 6.53 -4.84
CA GLU A 16 -7.84 6.30 -6.28
C GLU A 16 -7.03 5.04 -6.62
N SER A 17 -5.87 4.85 -5.97
CA SER A 17 -5.02 3.71 -6.24
C SER A 17 -4.20 3.24 -5.03
N CYS A 18 -3.73 1.99 -5.11
CA CYS A 18 -2.80 1.41 -4.16
C CYS A 18 -1.50 1.05 -4.89
N GLN A 19 -0.37 1.44 -4.31
CA GLN A 19 0.97 1.25 -4.85
C GLN A 19 1.83 0.43 -3.89
N ALA A 20 2.57 -0.53 -4.42
CA ALA A 20 3.64 -1.22 -3.73
C ALA A 20 5.00 -0.72 -4.22
N ILE A 21 5.84 -0.28 -3.30
CA ILE A 21 7.15 0.30 -3.59
C ILE A 21 8.22 -0.42 -2.75
N PRO A 22 9.38 -0.77 -3.30
CA PRO A 22 10.47 -1.34 -2.52
C PRO A 22 11.05 -0.28 -1.58
N ILE A 23 11.37 -0.70 -0.37
CA ILE A 23 11.99 0.17 0.62
C ILE A 23 13.50 0.23 0.33
N SER A 24 14.06 1.43 0.25
CA SER A 24 15.48 1.60 0.02
C SER A 24 16.28 1.08 1.22
N MET A 25 17.30 0.26 0.97
CA MET A 25 18.16 -0.43 1.96
C MET A 25 17.59 -1.66 2.67
N SER A 26 16.31 -2.00 2.54
CA SER A 26 15.75 -3.27 3.02
C SER A 26 15.22 -4.10 1.85
N ARG A 27 15.29 -5.44 1.93
CA ARG A 27 14.60 -6.33 0.97
C ARG A 27 13.09 -6.36 1.29
N GLY A 28 12.49 -5.19 1.40
CA GLY A 28 11.14 -4.98 1.88
C GLY A 28 10.30 -4.15 0.93
N TRP A 29 9.00 -4.17 1.17
CA TRP A 29 7.97 -3.49 0.41
C TRP A 29 7.14 -2.62 1.34
N THR A 30 6.69 -1.47 0.87
CA THR A 30 5.73 -0.62 1.56
C THR A 30 4.50 -0.40 0.69
N LEU A 31 3.36 -0.15 1.32
CA LEU A 31 2.13 0.22 0.63
C LEU A 31 1.88 1.72 0.75
N LYS A 32 1.70 2.35 -0.40
CA LYS A 32 1.24 3.74 -0.52
C LYS A 32 -0.16 3.74 -1.10
N PHE A 33 -1.04 4.55 -0.53
CA PHE A 33 -2.42 4.73 -0.97
C PHE A 33 -2.55 6.15 -1.48
N VAL A 34 -2.88 6.30 -2.75
CA VAL A 34 -3.06 7.59 -3.39
C VAL A 34 -4.53 7.95 -3.30
N THR A 35 -4.84 9.10 -2.71
CA THR A 35 -6.20 9.64 -2.69
C THR A 35 -6.51 10.35 -4.01
N LYS A 36 -7.79 10.58 -4.27
CA LYS A 36 -8.24 11.36 -5.44
C LYS A 36 -7.76 12.82 -5.45
N ASP A 37 -7.26 13.31 -4.32
CA ASP A 37 -6.69 14.65 -4.15
C ASP A 37 -5.15 14.63 -4.25
N ASP A 38 -4.57 13.59 -4.87
CA ASP A 38 -3.12 13.34 -4.99
C ASP A 38 -2.35 13.25 -3.66
N ASN A 39 -3.06 13.06 -2.53
CA ASN A 39 -2.39 12.84 -1.25
C ASN A 39 -1.95 11.39 -1.13
N VAL A 40 -0.73 11.20 -0.64
CA VAL A 40 -0.15 9.86 -0.44
C VAL A 40 -0.21 9.50 1.04
N MET A 41 -0.90 8.40 1.33
CA MET A 41 -1.04 7.86 2.68
C MET A 41 -0.27 6.55 2.79
N THR A 42 0.39 6.30 3.91
CA THR A 42 1.15 5.08 4.17
C THR A 42 0.51 4.25 5.28
N LEU A 43 0.73 2.94 5.23
CA LEU A 43 0.33 2.05 6.31
C LEU A 43 1.39 2.07 7.40
N ASP A 44 1.00 2.23 8.66
CA ASP A 44 1.94 2.20 9.80
C ASP A 44 1.94 0.82 10.47
N LEU A 45 3.02 0.51 11.19
CA LEU A 45 3.09 -0.60 12.12
C LEU A 45 2.08 -0.40 13.26
N GLN A 46 1.42 -1.49 13.67
CA GLN A 46 0.46 -1.45 14.80
C GLN A 46 1.12 -1.08 16.14
N ARG A 47 2.45 -1.17 16.24
CA ARG A 47 3.25 -0.74 17.40
C ARG A 47 4.49 -0.02 16.89
N GLY A 48 4.42 1.32 16.85
CA GLY A 48 5.51 2.19 16.41
C GLY A 48 5.08 3.09 15.25
N ASN A 49 5.50 4.36 15.28
CA ASN A 49 5.28 5.36 14.22
C ASN A 49 6.15 5.08 12.98
N GLN A 50 6.38 3.82 12.65
CA GLN A 50 7.19 3.39 11.52
C GLN A 50 6.28 2.82 10.44
N GLU A 51 6.61 3.10 9.18
CA GLU A 51 5.89 2.55 8.03
C GLU A 51 5.92 1.01 8.09
N ARG A 52 4.81 0.38 7.68
CA ARG A 52 4.72 -1.07 7.65
C ARG A 52 5.54 -1.63 6.51
N GLU A 53 6.63 -2.26 6.89
CA GLU A 53 7.47 -3.01 5.97
C GLU A 53 6.96 -4.44 5.79
N PHE A 54 6.80 -4.84 4.53
CA PHE A 54 6.48 -6.20 4.13
C PHE A 54 7.73 -6.89 3.61
N LYS A 55 7.97 -8.15 4.00
CA LYS A 55 9.13 -8.93 3.53
C LYS A 55 9.03 -9.34 2.06
N SER A 56 7.83 -9.33 1.49
CA SER A 56 7.55 -9.74 0.12
C SER A 56 6.41 -8.93 -0.47
N LEU A 57 6.38 -8.85 -1.80
CA LEU A 57 5.29 -8.24 -2.56
C LEU A 57 3.97 -8.98 -2.29
N ASP A 58 4.00 -10.31 -2.18
CA ASP A 58 2.81 -11.12 -1.84
C ASP A 58 2.20 -10.73 -0.50
N GLY A 59 3.04 -10.38 0.48
CA GLY A 59 2.57 -9.93 1.79
C GLY A 59 1.88 -8.57 1.72
N ALA A 60 2.40 -7.66 0.88
CA ALA A 60 1.79 -6.36 0.62
C ALA A 60 0.48 -6.52 -0.18
N SER A 61 0.50 -7.35 -1.22
CA SER A 61 -0.66 -7.74 -2.04
C SER A 61 -1.80 -8.30 -1.17
N ALA A 62 -1.50 -9.26 -0.29
CA ALA A 62 -2.50 -9.81 0.62
C ALA A 62 -3.14 -8.78 1.57
N VAL A 63 -2.45 -7.67 1.89
CA VAL A 63 -3.04 -6.56 2.66
C VAL A 63 -3.90 -5.67 1.77
N ALA A 64 -3.44 -5.31 0.57
CA ALA A 64 -4.23 -4.55 -0.39
C ALA A 64 -5.57 -5.25 -0.72
N LYS A 65 -5.54 -6.56 -0.92
CA LYS A 65 -6.73 -7.40 -1.12
C LYS A 65 -7.69 -7.36 0.07
N ARG A 66 -7.15 -7.43 1.30
CA ARG A 66 -7.96 -7.38 2.55
C ARG A 66 -8.63 -6.04 2.80
N ILE A 67 -7.99 -4.96 2.36
CA ILE A 67 -8.56 -3.62 2.39
C ILE A 67 -9.70 -3.53 1.38
N GLY A 68 -9.51 -4.09 0.18
CA GLY A 68 -10.55 -4.18 -0.86
C GLY A 68 -10.07 -3.78 -2.26
N PHE A 69 -8.78 -3.50 -2.44
CA PHE A 69 -8.23 -3.17 -3.75
C PHE A 69 -8.19 -4.42 -4.65
N GLU A 70 -8.68 -4.29 -5.88
CA GLU A 70 -8.58 -5.35 -6.90
C GLU A 70 -7.24 -5.33 -7.63
N TRP A 71 -6.60 -4.16 -7.68
CA TRP A 71 -5.37 -3.92 -8.41
C TRP A 71 -4.34 -3.24 -7.53
N LEU A 72 -3.09 -3.66 -7.70
CA LEU A 72 -1.91 -3.10 -7.04
C LEU A 72 -0.94 -2.60 -8.10
N ASN A 73 -0.59 -1.32 -8.07
CA ASN A 73 0.44 -0.77 -8.94
C ASN A 73 1.81 -1.03 -8.28
N VAL A 74 2.70 -1.72 -8.95
CA VAL A 74 4.01 -2.06 -8.41
C VAL A 74 5.05 -1.22 -9.12
N HIS A 75 5.84 -0.48 -8.34
CA HIS A 75 6.88 0.42 -8.84
C HIS A 75 8.24 -0.06 -8.32
N ILE A 76 9.16 -0.44 -9.20
CA ILE A 76 10.55 -0.80 -8.87
C ILE A 76 11.49 0.03 -9.74
N GLY A 77 12.02 1.13 -9.20
CA GLY A 77 12.85 2.05 -10.00
C GLY A 77 12.04 2.60 -11.17
N ASP A 78 12.50 2.36 -12.40
CA ASP A 78 11.80 2.76 -13.63
C ASP A 78 10.78 1.71 -14.12
N LEU A 79 10.69 0.55 -13.45
CA LEU A 79 9.76 -0.51 -13.81
C LEU A 79 8.42 -0.30 -13.10
N GLU A 80 7.34 -0.16 -13.87
CA GLU A 80 5.99 -0.04 -13.35
C GLU A 80 5.07 -1.07 -14.01
N TRP A 81 4.29 -1.80 -13.20
CA TRP A 81 3.24 -2.66 -13.72
C TRP A 81 2.05 -2.72 -12.76
N ARG A 82 0.93 -3.24 -13.26
CA ARG A 82 -0.27 -3.45 -12.45
C ARG A 82 -0.50 -4.93 -12.23
N GLU A 83 -0.60 -5.33 -10.98
CA GLU A 83 -0.82 -6.71 -10.54
C GLU A 83 -2.25 -6.87 -10.00
N LYS A 84 -2.89 -7.99 -10.34
CA LYS A 84 -4.22 -8.33 -9.81
C LYS A 84 -4.06 -9.04 -8.47
N VAL A 85 -4.82 -8.60 -7.47
CA VAL A 85 -4.60 -8.91 -6.05
C VAL A 85 -5.56 -9.98 -5.50
#